data_AF-A0A133V9Y6-F1
#
_entry.id   AF-A0A133V9Y6-F1
#
_cell.length_a   1.000
_cell.length_b   1.000
_cell.length_c   1.000
_cell.angle_alpha   90.00
_cell.angle_beta   90.00
_cell.angle_gamma   90.00
#
_symmetry.space_group_name_H-M   'P 1'
#
loop_
_entity.id
_entity.type
_entity.pdbx_description
1 polymer ?
#
loop_
_entity_poly.entity_id
_entity_poly.type
_entity_poly.pdbx_seq_one_letter_code
_entity_poly.pdbx_strand_id
1 'polypeptide(L)'
;MDVNKNELINRIRRYKEEGYIRTLASKLKSGKIGYSASTLVDVKTKPERIEKAAEIANGHGGVSLNFERSADYNLCLLFMRRMKRA
;
A
#
# COMPACT_ATOMS: atom_id res chain seq x y z
N MET A 1 -26.75 -19.18 -3.41
CA MET A 1 -25.76 -19.82 -4.29
C MET A 1 -25.74 -21.28 -3.91
N ASP A 2 -26.23 -22.15 -4.80
CA ASP A 2 -26.26 -23.59 -4.56
C ASP A 2 -25.07 -24.21 -5.29
N VAL A 3 -23.95 -24.36 -4.58
CA VAL A 3 -22.68 -24.85 -5.13
C VAL A 3 -22.00 -25.70 -4.07
N ASN A 4 -21.51 -26.88 -4.45
CA ASN A 4 -20.81 -27.74 -3.51
C ASN A 4 -19.42 -27.16 -3.14
N LYS A 5 -18.87 -27.59 -2.00
CA LYS A 5 -17.58 -27.12 -1.47
C LYS A 5 -16.42 -27.28 -2.45
N ASN A 6 -16.33 -28.42 -3.13
CA ASN A 6 -15.21 -28.72 -4.04
C ASN A 6 -15.27 -27.83 -5.28
N GLU A 7 -16.47 -27.61 -5.82
CA GLU A 7 -16.70 -26.71 -6.94
C GLU A 7 -16.34 -25.27 -6.56
N LEU A 8 -16.73 -24.81 -5.36
CA LEU A 8 -16.36 -23.49 -4.87
C LEU A 8 -14.83 -23.32 -4.78
N ILE A 9 -14.12 -24.29 -4.20
CA ILE A 9 -12.66 -24.25 -4.06
C ILE A 9 -11.99 -24.22 -5.45
N ASN A 10 -12.47 -25.04 -6.39
CA ASN A 10 -11.91 -25.08 -7.75
C ASN A 10 -12.12 -23.76 -8.50
N ARG A 11 -13.29 -23.12 -8.34
CA ARG A 11 -13.55 -21.79 -8.92
C ARG A 11 -12.61 -20.72 -8.35
N ILE A 12 -12.41 -20.70 -7.03
CA ILE A 12 -11.49 -19.75 -6.38
C ILE A 12 -10.05 -19.95 -6.89
N ARG A 13 -9.60 -21.20 -7.04
CA ARG A 13 -8.27 -21.52 -7.59
C ARG A 13 -8.11 -21.02 -9.02
N ARG A 14 -9.07 -21.34 -9.89
CA ARG A 14 -9.10 -20.88 -11.28
C ARG A 14 -9.04 -19.36 -11.37
N TYR A 15 -9.82 -18.64 -10.58
CA TYR A 15 -9.80 -17.17 -10.56
C TYR A 15 -8.48 -16.58 -10.02
N LYS A 16 -7.79 -17.31 -9.15
CA LYS A 16 -6.44 -16.92 -8.72
C LYS A 16 -5.41 -17.14 -9.84
N GLU A 17 -5.52 -18.24 -10.58
CA GLU A 17 -4.64 -18.56 -11.72
C GLU A 17 -4.85 -17.60 -12.90
N GLU A 18 -6.10 -17.27 -13.22
CA GLU A 18 -6.48 -16.31 -14.27
C GLU A 18 -6.21 -14.85 -13.87
N GLY A 19 -5.81 -14.58 -12.63
CA GLY A 19 -5.45 -13.23 -12.15
C GLY A 19 -6.62 -12.36 -11.69
N TYR A 20 -7.87 -12.85 -11.74
CA TYR A 20 -9.03 -12.15 -11.17
C TYR A 20 -8.90 -11.95 -9.65
N ILE A 21 -8.30 -12.91 -8.95
CA ILE A 21 -7.99 -12.81 -7.51
C ILE A 21 -6.48 -12.61 -7.33
N ARG A 22 -6.06 -11.36 -7.08
CA ARG A 22 -4.65 -11.04 -6.81
C ARG A 22 -4.15 -11.61 -5.48
N THR A 23 -4.93 -11.48 -4.41
CA THR A 23 -4.52 -11.90 -3.07
C THR A 23 -5.73 -12.26 -2.23
N LEU A 24 -5.67 -13.42 -1.58
CA LEU A 24 -6.64 -13.86 -0.58
C LEU A 24 -5.93 -13.91 0.78
N ALA A 25 -6.07 -12.84 1.57
CA ALA A 25 -5.39 -12.68 2.86
C ALA A 25 -6.22 -11.83 3.83
N SER A 26 -5.94 -11.95 5.12
CA SER A 26 -6.58 -11.16 6.18
C SER A 26 -6.17 -9.69 6.10
N LYS A 27 -7.14 -8.78 6.23
CA LYS A 27 -6.89 -7.34 6.35
C LYS A 27 -6.63 -6.98 7.82
N LEU A 28 -5.41 -6.58 8.14
CA LEU A 28 -5.02 -6.19 9.51
C LEU A 28 -5.34 -4.72 9.79
N LYS A 29 -5.79 -4.42 11.02
CA LYS A 29 -5.96 -3.04 11.51
C LYS A 29 -4.62 -2.51 12.01
N SER A 30 -4.05 -1.52 11.33
CA SER A 30 -2.72 -0.94 11.62
C SER A 30 -2.54 -0.54 13.09
N GLY A 31 -3.56 0.08 13.70
CA GLY A 31 -3.58 0.44 15.13
C GLY A 31 -3.37 -0.75 16.09
N LYS A 32 -3.85 -1.94 15.72
CA LYS A 32 -3.72 -3.15 16.55
C LYS A 32 -2.37 -3.85 16.41
N ILE A 33 -1.55 -3.45 15.43
CA ILE A 33 -0.27 -4.11 15.11
C ILE A 33 0.93 -3.18 15.26
N GLY A 34 0.82 -2.15 16.09
CA GLY A 34 1.96 -1.31 16.46
C GLY A 34 2.12 -0.02 15.65
N TYR A 35 1.14 0.39 14.84
CA TYR A 35 1.16 1.71 14.17
C TYR A 35 0.27 2.70 14.90
N SER A 36 0.80 3.89 15.14
CA SER A 36 0.12 5.00 15.84
C SER A 36 -0.67 5.92 14.90
N ALA A 37 -0.18 6.09 13.68
CA ALA A 37 -0.77 7.02 12.72
C ALA A 37 -0.43 6.59 11.29
N SER A 38 -1.31 6.93 10.36
CA SER A 38 -1.06 6.91 8.92
C SER A 38 -1.40 8.29 8.39
N THR A 39 -0.48 8.89 7.64
CA THR A 39 -0.57 10.28 7.18
C THR A 39 -0.29 10.32 5.69
N LEU A 40 -1.14 11.04 4.97
CA LEU A 40 -0.86 11.42 3.59
C LEU A 40 -0.02 12.69 3.60
N VAL A 41 1.08 12.69 2.86
CA VAL A 41 1.99 13.84 2.78
C VAL A 41 2.17 14.20 1.32
N ASP A 42 1.88 15.46 1.00
CA ASP A 42 2.10 16.05 -0.31
C ASP A 42 3.38 16.90 -0.27
N VAL A 43 4.26 16.71 -1.24
CA VAL A 43 5.57 17.36 -1.33
C VAL A 43 5.69 18.06 -2.67
N LYS A 44 6.06 19.34 -2.63
CA LYS A 44 6.43 20.11 -3.82
C LYS A 44 7.94 20.02 -4.02
N THR A 45 8.35 19.39 -5.11
CA THR A 45 9.75 19.23 -5.51
C THR A 45 10.01 19.99 -6.80
N LYS A 46 11.27 20.35 -7.07
CA LYS A 46 11.64 20.81 -8.42
C LYS A 46 11.51 19.63 -9.39
N PRO A 47 10.99 19.82 -10.62
CA PRO A 47 10.81 18.73 -11.59
C PRO A 47 12.08 17.90 -11.80
N GLU A 48 13.24 18.55 -11.91
CA GLU A 48 14.53 17.89 -12.12
C GLU A 48 15.02 17.07 -10.91
N ARG A 49 14.32 17.13 -9.77
CA ARG A 49 14.69 16.45 -8.52
C ARG A 49 13.67 15.42 -8.06
N ILE A 50 12.59 15.20 -8.83
CA ILE A 50 11.49 14.34 -8.39
C ILE A 50 11.96 12.90 -8.15
N GLU A 51 12.78 12.35 -9.05
CA GLU A 51 13.33 10.99 -8.91
C GLU A 51 14.17 10.84 -7.65
N LYS A 52 15.07 11.80 -7.39
CA LYS A 52 15.91 11.81 -6.19
C LYS A 52 15.08 11.94 -4.91
N ALA A 53 14.03 12.77 -4.92
CA ALA A 53 13.13 12.91 -3.78
C ALA A 53 12.35 11.60 -3.54
N ALA A 54 11.90 10.95 -4.61
CA ALA A 54 11.20 9.68 -4.53
C ALA A 54 12.11 8.56 -4.00
N GLU A 55 13.36 8.51 -4.42
CA GLU A 55 14.37 7.57 -3.91
C GLU A 55 14.59 7.73 -2.40
N ILE A 56 14.77 8.97 -1.92
CA ILE A 56 14.92 9.27 -0.50
C ILE A 56 13.67 8.84 0.29
N ALA A 57 12.48 9.14 -0.22
CA ALA A 57 11.22 8.75 0.42
C ALA A 57 11.07 7.22 0.49
N ASN A 58 11.39 6.51 -0.59
CA ASN A 58 11.33 5.05 -0.64
C ASN A 58 12.30 4.37 0.33
N GLY A 59 13.43 5.02 0.64
CA GLY A 59 14.39 4.53 1.63
C GLY A 59 13.89 4.61 3.08
N HIS A 60 12.82 5.34 3.35
CA HIS A 60 12.30 5.50 4.71
C HIS A 60 11.33 4.38 5.08
N GLY A 61 11.65 3.56 6.09
CA GLY A 61 10.85 2.38 6.48
C GLY A 61 9.42 2.64 6.98
N GLY A 62 9.01 3.91 7.09
CA GLY A 62 7.64 4.35 7.36
C GLY A 62 6.82 4.66 6.09
N VAL A 63 7.45 4.81 4.93
CA VAL A 63 6.76 5.09 3.66
C VAL A 63 6.30 3.77 3.05
N SER A 64 5.00 3.62 2.82
CA SER A 64 4.43 2.41 2.23
C SER A 64 3.97 2.57 0.78
N LEU A 65 3.71 3.81 0.38
CA LEU A 65 3.32 4.19 -0.97
C LEU A 65 3.94 5.54 -1.30
N ASN A 66 4.37 5.71 -2.53
CA ASN A 66 4.96 6.93 -3.03
C ASN A 66 4.62 7.06 -4.52
N PHE A 67 4.02 8.18 -4.91
CA PHE A 67 3.53 8.39 -6.27
C PHE A 67 3.89 9.79 -6.74
N GLU A 68 4.42 9.87 -7.97
CA GLU A 68 4.45 11.11 -8.73
C GLU A 68 3.02 11.53 -9.12
N ARG A 69 2.78 12.84 -9.13
CA ARG A 69 1.50 13.43 -9.53
C ARG A 69 1.73 14.63 -10.44
N SER A 70 0.86 14.78 -11.43
CA SER A 70 0.78 15.96 -12.29
C SER A 70 0.07 17.11 -11.56
N ALA A 71 0.70 17.64 -10.51
CA ALA A 71 0.21 18.76 -9.71
C ALA A 71 1.38 19.57 -9.14
N ASP A 72 1.07 20.76 -8.61
CA ASP A 72 2.06 21.63 -7.94
C ASP A 72 2.81 20.92 -6.81
N TYR A 73 2.11 20.08 -6.05
CA TYR A 73 2.71 19.11 -5.15
C TYR A 73 2.85 17.80 -5.90
N ASN A 74 4.02 17.65 -6.53
CA ASN A 74 4.27 16.62 -7.54
C ASN A 74 4.66 15.25 -6.95
N LEU A 75 4.75 15.10 -5.63
CA LEU A 75 4.98 13.82 -4.97
C LEU A 75 4.01 13.63 -3.80
N CYS A 76 3.36 12.46 -3.74
CA CYS A 76 2.41 12.10 -2.69
C CYS A 76 2.80 10.77 -2.05
N LEU A 77 2.98 10.75 -0.74
CA LEU A 77 3.42 9.57 0.00
C LEU A 77 2.49 9.23 1.18
N LEU A 78 2.33 7.92 1.41
CA LEU A 78 1.67 7.41 2.61
C LEU A 78 2.73 7.04 3.65
N PHE A 79 2.72 7.76 4.76
CA PHE A 79 3.63 7.55 5.87
C PHE A 79 2.92 6.90 7.05
N MET A 80 3.46 5.81 7.56
CA MET A 80 2.98 5.10 8.74
C MET A 80 3.98 5.23 9.88
N ARG A 81 3.51 5.78 11.01
CA ARG A 81 4.34 5.95 12.21
C ARG A 81 4.13 4.77 13.15
N ARG A 82 5.19 4.02 13.47
CA ARG A 82 5.16 3.02 14.54
C ARG A 82 4.99 3.67 15.92
N MET A 83 4.28 2.99 16.82
CA MET A 83 4.23 3.36 18.24
C MET A 83 5.64 3.25 18.84
N LYS A 84 6.05 4.23 19.64
CA LYS A 84 7.26 4.08 20.48
C LYS A 84 6.98 2.94 21.46
N ARG A 85 7.88 1.97 21.55
CA ARG A 85 7.86 1.01 22.68
C ARG A 85 8.19 1.82 23.93
N ALA A 86 7.33 1.73 24.95
CA ALA A 86 7.62 2.20 26.30
C ALA A 86 8.68 1.30 26.93
#